data_AF-F0XJ55-F1
#
_entry.id   AF-F0XJ55-F1
#
_cell.length_a   1.000
_cell.length_b   1.000
_cell.length_c   1.000
_cell.angle_alpha   90.00
_cell.angle_beta   90.00
_cell.angle_gamma   90.00
#
_symmetry.space_group_name_H-M   'P 1'
#
loop_
_entity.id
_entity.type
_entity.pdbx_description
1 polymer ?
#
loop_
_entity_poly.entity_id
_entity_poly.type
_entity_poly.pdbx_seq_one_letter_code
_entity_poly.pdbx_strand_id
1 'polypeptide(L)'
;MRPRPGLLRRGPPRGEAAGRPPRPRCGRRAFSLSLARAMESAQPWSRSGRTRPQLPFLVIPSPSRPSAATAAPQQRCFTTQRRQWWRYEVLAFAKYTLYVWAAVGCLVVGQFVLQQEWMEQAHPTPAEWSFLSRMRLRGALSERDGGEDDGSGSGSGSGDSSGQPDTSSNDELATDVRIIDHVRMIQILQDLIARLEDPGIDGGGLGASATETTTTTEAPPLPSFDIRPKSEPWRRGYFEALLAAAEAAEHVEGWVRDRTRNLVCPPDMVVGPSNPHPRPLPPGASGAPREEDCEPCFPAPAVLYRKLLHTRGLSVRQQMAAALAFANYLEYKQDLTAAEEVYGRAIGLVSKTRGDARTASAWTRAWTEDPSLADVSQNLLATLTAYATFKARTGDVAAALSVFAALLQARRTDASLFRRLVALVTPPAYPPAPDDGFGPPLPGPQARCDEAALHLHVGEILYATAGDKDSKDRKEKRAEGIAWTREAVDMAEEQLRALQNEDVRAKKRHGLLPTSLFVDPPDNGKTKARTSCRQCLATGLDNWSAMVRQLARDEERRQTAAKTAGKTAGWLPFWHSVGADGQTGGNDGQNKLGRWAAEEKVIQDRRRRDRDLLEVAPPQQKGPLSMLVA
;
A
#
# COMPACT_ATOMS: atom_id res chain seq x y z
N MET A 1 14.28 -14.15 -16.43
CA MET A 1 15.39 -14.12 -15.43
C MET A 1 15.23 -12.88 -14.58
N ARG A 2 15.04 -13.06 -13.27
CA ARG A 2 14.64 -12.02 -12.31
C ARG A 2 15.86 -11.28 -11.75
N PRO A 3 15.82 -9.95 -11.53
CA PRO A 3 16.74 -9.29 -10.63
C PRO A 3 16.31 -9.49 -9.16
N ARG A 4 17.25 -9.22 -8.27
CA ARG A 4 17.47 -9.81 -6.94
C ARG A 4 16.82 -9.01 -5.80
N PRO A 5 16.44 -9.64 -4.67
CA PRO A 5 16.38 -8.95 -3.39
C PRO A 5 17.81 -8.76 -2.85
N GLY A 6 18.18 -7.51 -2.58
CA GLY A 6 19.51 -7.12 -2.11
C GLY A 6 19.73 -7.49 -0.64
N LEU A 7 20.78 -8.26 -0.37
CA LEU A 7 21.30 -8.49 0.98
C LEU A 7 21.90 -7.18 1.53
N LEU A 8 21.24 -6.56 2.50
CA LEU A 8 21.72 -5.31 3.11
C LEU A 8 22.51 -5.56 4.39
N ARG A 9 23.72 -5.00 4.42
CA ARG A 9 24.70 -5.09 5.51
C ARG A 9 24.48 -3.93 6.48
N ARG A 10 24.12 -4.20 7.74
CA ARG A 10 23.97 -3.16 8.78
C ARG A 10 25.34 -2.81 9.38
N GLY A 11 25.66 -1.51 9.46
CA GLY A 11 26.90 -1.00 10.07
C GLY A 11 26.88 -1.06 11.61
N PRO A 12 28.05 -1.07 12.29
CA PRO A 12 28.15 -1.24 13.74
C PRO A 12 27.88 0.07 14.51
N PRO A 13 27.51 0.00 15.81
CA PRO A 13 27.43 1.17 16.68
C PRO A 13 28.84 1.61 17.12
N ARG A 14 29.11 2.92 17.15
CA ARG A 14 30.33 3.47 17.77
C ARG A 14 29.98 4.19 19.06
N GLY A 15 30.46 3.61 20.16
CA GLY A 15 30.50 4.20 21.48
C GLY A 15 31.62 5.24 21.64
N GLU A 16 31.48 5.98 22.72
CA GLU A 16 32.20 7.16 23.18
C GLU A 16 33.71 6.99 23.41
N ALA A 17 34.47 8.07 23.24
CA ALA A 17 35.67 8.36 24.02
C ALA A 17 35.89 9.88 24.12
N ALA A 18 36.15 10.35 25.35
CA ALA A 18 36.32 11.73 25.76
C ALA A 18 37.81 12.15 25.84
N GLY A 19 38.08 13.47 25.78
CA GLY A 19 39.08 14.09 26.68
C GLY A 19 40.20 15.00 26.12
N ARG A 20 39.98 16.33 26.23
CA ARG A 20 40.91 17.44 26.62
C ARG A 20 41.99 18.01 25.64
N PRO A 21 42.59 19.22 25.88
CA PRO A 21 42.02 20.57 26.05
C PRO A 21 42.90 21.67 25.30
N PRO A 22 43.07 22.99 25.66
CA PRO A 22 42.84 24.11 24.70
C PRO A 22 43.94 25.21 24.54
N ARG A 23 43.62 26.23 23.69
CA ARG A 23 44.11 27.65 23.58
C ARG A 23 45.30 27.95 22.63
N PRO A 24 45.58 29.22 22.18
CA PRO A 24 44.97 30.53 22.48
C PRO A 24 44.65 31.47 21.26
N ARG A 25 44.29 32.73 21.61
CA ARG A 25 43.73 33.88 20.86
C ARG A 25 44.75 34.85 20.21
N CYS A 26 44.17 35.79 19.44
CA CYS A 26 44.57 37.18 19.07
C CYS A 26 45.14 37.35 17.65
N GLY A 27 44.81 38.38 16.86
CA GLY A 27 44.14 39.65 17.18
C GLY A 27 43.58 40.43 15.98
N ARG A 28 42.96 41.57 16.32
CA ARG A 28 42.31 42.59 15.47
C ARG A 28 43.33 43.43 14.68
N ARG A 29 42.89 44.03 13.56
CA ARG A 29 42.85 45.50 13.34
C ARG A 29 42.11 45.86 12.03
N ALA A 30 41.30 46.90 12.14
CA ALA A 30 40.64 47.64 11.05
C ALA A 30 41.58 48.72 10.49
N PHE A 31 41.31 49.26 9.29
CA PHE A 31 41.33 50.71 9.00
C PHE A 31 40.67 51.01 7.64
N SER A 32 40.13 52.22 7.56
CA SER A 32 39.20 52.80 6.60
C SER A 32 39.87 53.78 5.62
N LEU A 33 39.22 53.93 4.45
CA LEU A 33 38.98 55.14 3.63
C LEU A 33 40.05 56.25 3.51
N SER A 34 40.36 56.64 2.27
CA SER A 34 40.37 58.06 1.86
C SER A 34 40.28 58.23 0.33
N LEU A 35 39.71 59.37 -0.06
CA LEU A 35 39.13 59.75 -1.34
C LEU A 35 39.93 60.89 -1.98
N ALA A 36 39.54 61.27 -3.22
CA ALA A 36 39.89 62.47 -4.01
C ALA A 36 41.04 62.28 -5.03
N ARG A 37 40.95 62.56 -6.34
CA ARG A 37 40.18 63.44 -7.27
C ARG A 37 41.15 64.49 -7.86
N ALA A 38 41.22 64.54 -9.20
CA ALA A 38 41.10 65.73 -10.05
C ALA A 38 42.15 65.86 -11.19
N MET A 39 41.61 66.28 -12.34
CA MET A 39 42.20 67.13 -13.39
C MET A 39 43.21 66.52 -14.38
N GLU A 40 43.30 66.93 -15.65
CA GLU A 40 42.39 67.55 -16.63
C GLU A 40 43.20 67.66 -17.94
N SER A 41 42.49 67.63 -19.07
CA SER A 41 42.77 68.41 -20.29
C SER A 41 43.84 67.99 -21.32
N ALA A 42 43.44 68.31 -22.56
CA ALA A 42 44.22 68.72 -23.73
C ALA A 42 44.64 67.65 -24.77
N GLN A 43 43.80 67.51 -25.80
CA GLN A 43 44.28 67.43 -27.19
C GLN A 43 44.63 68.84 -27.70
N PRO A 44 45.56 68.95 -28.66
CA PRO A 44 45.17 69.60 -29.90
C PRO A 44 45.74 68.96 -31.19
N TRP A 45 45.08 69.30 -32.29
CA TRP A 45 45.27 68.89 -33.68
C TRP A 45 46.51 69.47 -34.39
N SER A 46 47.06 68.74 -35.36
CA SER A 46 47.40 69.17 -36.75
C SER A 46 48.24 68.06 -37.42
N ARG A 47 47.78 67.39 -38.48
CA ARG A 47 47.67 67.72 -39.92
C ARG A 47 48.97 67.64 -40.74
N SER A 48 48.81 66.95 -41.87
CA SER A 48 49.65 66.85 -43.09
C SER A 48 50.62 65.65 -43.11
N GLY A 49 50.72 64.84 -44.17
CA GLY A 49 50.20 64.99 -45.52
C GLY A 49 50.16 63.67 -46.28
N ARG A 50 49.41 63.71 -47.38
CA ARG A 50 49.10 62.62 -48.33
C ARG A 50 50.34 61.87 -48.82
N THR A 51 50.30 60.54 -48.81
CA THR A 51 50.69 59.69 -49.96
C THR A 51 49.85 58.40 -49.98
N ARG A 52 49.64 57.91 -51.20
CA ARG A 52 48.71 56.87 -51.70
C ARG A 52 48.70 55.52 -50.91
N PRO A 53 47.54 54.87 -50.71
CA PRO A 53 47.49 53.52 -50.12
C PRO A 53 48.08 52.50 -51.10
N GLN A 54 49.15 51.81 -50.67
CA GLN A 54 49.65 50.62 -51.37
C GLN A 54 49.08 49.35 -50.72
N LEU A 55 48.71 48.41 -51.59
CA LEU A 55 48.01 47.18 -51.29
C LEU A 55 48.91 46.16 -50.55
N PRO A 56 48.42 45.44 -49.52
CA PRO A 56 49.24 44.71 -48.56
C PRO A 56 49.51 43.25 -48.96
N PHE A 57 49.96 42.98 -50.19
CA PHE A 57 50.21 41.59 -50.63
C PHE A 57 51.59 41.31 -51.22
N LEU A 58 52.54 42.24 -51.19
CA LEU A 58 53.91 41.99 -51.69
C LEU A 58 55.02 42.53 -50.79
N VAL A 59 55.06 42.14 -49.52
CA VAL A 59 56.28 42.28 -48.71
C VAL A 59 56.60 40.97 -48.01
N ILE A 60 57.67 40.32 -48.48
CA ILE A 60 58.32 39.19 -47.83
C ILE A 60 59.55 39.75 -47.09
N PRO A 61 59.63 39.67 -45.75
CA PRO A 61 60.81 40.15 -45.03
C PRO A 61 61.85 39.03 -44.86
N SER A 62 63.07 39.24 -45.35
CA SER A 62 64.26 38.41 -45.11
C SER A 62 65.32 39.24 -44.35
N PRO A 63 66.19 38.64 -43.50
CA PRO A 63 66.76 39.32 -42.35
C PRO A 63 68.22 39.74 -42.52
N SER A 64 68.52 41.01 -42.29
CA SER A 64 69.87 41.46 -41.90
C SER A 64 69.78 42.76 -41.07
N ARG A 65 70.26 42.69 -39.83
CA ARG A 65 70.35 43.73 -38.79
C ARG A 65 71.44 44.79 -39.10
N PRO A 66 71.69 45.83 -38.25
CA PRO A 66 70.82 46.57 -37.31
C PRO A 66 71.10 48.11 -37.31
N SER A 67 70.11 48.97 -37.00
CA SER A 67 70.38 50.19 -36.19
C SER A 67 69.10 50.86 -35.67
N ALA A 68 69.19 51.18 -34.38
CA ALA A 68 68.61 52.31 -33.65
C ALA A 68 67.14 52.73 -33.83
N ALA A 69 66.50 52.75 -32.66
CA ALA A 69 65.42 53.65 -32.24
C ALA A 69 64.01 53.40 -32.79
N THR A 70 63.15 52.96 -31.86
CA THR A 70 61.68 53.02 -31.93
C THR A 70 60.99 52.01 -32.84
N ALA A 71 61.25 50.73 -32.62
CA ALA A 71 60.23 49.71 -32.82
C ALA A 71 60.55 48.53 -31.92
N ALA A 72 59.75 48.32 -30.86
CA ALA A 72 59.71 47.01 -30.23
C ALA A 72 59.24 46.02 -31.31
N PRO A 73 60.02 44.99 -31.69
CA PRO A 73 59.47 43.95 -32.52
C PRO A 73 58.45 43.21 -31.64
N GLN A 74 57.16 43.41 -31.90
CA GLN A 74 56.15 42.45 -31.47
C GLN A 74 56.41 41.15 -32.25
N GLN A 75 57.40 40.37 -31.83
CA GLN A 75 57.35 38.93 -32.00
C GLN A 75 56.12 38.47 -31.24
N ARG A 76 54.97 38.46 -31.93
CA ARG A 76 53.78 37.75 -31.45
C ARG A 76 54.15 36.27 -31.41
N CYS A 77 54.66 35.84 -30.27
CA CYS A 77 54.84 34.42 -29.97
C CYS A 77 53.46 33.77 -30.02
N PHE A 78 53.13 33.11 -31.12
CA PHE A 78 51.88 32.34 -31.29
C PHE A 78 51.66 31.28 -30.19
N THR A 79 52.72 30.93 -29.44
CA THR A 79 52.68 29.97 -28.33
C THR A 79 52.22 30.55 -27.00
N THR A 80 52.31 31.87 -26.77
CA THR A 80 51.87 32.50 -25.51
C THR A 80 50.36 32.79 -25.51
N GLN A 81 49.79 33.09 -26.69
CA GLN A 81 48.35 33.28 -26.85
C GLN A 81 47.58 31.97 -26.60
N ARG A 82 48.12 30.83 -27.05
CA ARG A 82 47.52 29.51 -26.85
C ARG A 82 47.43 29.11 -25.37
N ARG A 83 48.43 29.45 -24.54
CA ARG A 83 48.43 29.15 -23.09
C ARG A 83 47.41 29.98 -22.32
N GLN A 84 47.26 31.27 -22.65
CA GLN A 84 46.25 32.12 -22.02
C GLN A 84 44.84 31.68 -22.44
N TRP A 85 44.65 31.40 -23.74
CA TRP A 85 43.40 30.85 -24.26
C TRP A 85 43.01 29.53 -23.57
N TRP A 86 43.93 28.56 -23.46
CA TRP A 86 43.67 27.31 -22.71
C TRP A 86 43.32 27.54 -21.24
N ARG A 87 43.93 28.52 -20.57
CA ARG A 87 43.57 28.85 -19.17
C ARG A 87 42.15 29.40 -19.07
N TYR A 88 41.73 30.25 -20.02
CA TYR A 88 40.35 30.76 -20.07
C TYR A 88 39.35 29.65 -20.40
N GLU A 89 39.65 28.77 -21.36
CA GLU A 89 38.80 27.65 -21.74
C GLU A 89 38.60 26.67 -20.57
N VAL A 90 39.68 26.33 -19.86
CA VAL A 90 39.64 25.41 -18.70
C VAL A 90 38.90 26.05 -17.52
N LEU A 91 39.11 27.34 -17.25
CA LEU A 91 38.37 28.06 -16.20
C LEU A 91 36.88 28.19 -16.54
N ALA A 92 36.55 28.46 -17.80
CA ALA A 92 35.17 28.49 -18.28
C ALA A 92 34.53 27.10 -18.12
N PHE A 93 35.19 26.03 -18.57
CA PHE A 93 34.71 24.67 -18.40
C PHE A 93 34.47 24.31 -16.93
N ALA A 94 35.40 24.61 -16.03
CA ALA A 94 35.24 24.36 -14.60
C ALA A 94 34.05 25.14 -14.01
N LYS A 95 33.88 26.41 -14.40
CA LYS A 95 32.77 27.26 -13.97
C LYS A 95 31.41 26.72 -14.45
N TYR A 96 31.30 26.35 -15.72
CA TYR A 96 30.08 25.77 -16.27
C TYR A 96 29.79 24.39 -15.69
N THR A 97 30.81 23.56 -15.47
CA THR A 97 30.66 22.26 -14.80
C THR A 97 30.12 22.45 -13.39
N LEU A 98 30.63 23.42 -12.62
CA LEU A 98 30.11 23.75 -11.29
C LEU A 98 28.65 24.22 -11.35
N TYR A 99 28.29 25.06 -12.33
CA TYR A 99 26.88 25.47 -12.52
C TYR A 99 25.97 24.31 -12.89
N VAL A 100 26.42 23.37 -13.73
CA VAL A 100 25.66 22.17 -14.08
C VAL A 100 25.43 21.31 -12.84
N TRP A 101 26.48 21.03 -12.05
CA TRP A 101 26.32 20.25 -10.81
C TRP A 101 25.48 20.97 -9.76
N ALA A 102 25.57 22.30 -9.66
CA ALA A 102 24.69 23.09 -8.80
C ALA A 102 23.24 23.01 -9.27
N ALA A 103 22.98 23.08 -10.58
CA ALA A 103 21.64 22.93 -11.15
C ALA A 103 21.07 21.53 -10.92
N VAL A 104 21.88 20.48 -11.12
CA VAL A 104 21.51 19.09 -10.79
C VAL A 104 21.21 18.95 -9.29
N GLY A 105 22.04 19.53 -8.41
CA GLY A 105 21.79 19.55 -6.97
C GLY A 105 20.47 20.24 -6.62
N CYS A 106 20.17 21.38 -7.22
CA CYS A 106 18.89 22.08 -7.05
C CYS A 106 17.70 21.25 -7.53
N LEU A 107 17.83 20.55 -8.67
CA LEU A 107 16.78 19.66 -9.18
C LEU A 107 16.56 18.46 -8.24
N VAL A 108 17.62 17.83 -7.73
CA VAL A 108 17.52 16.73 -6.77
C VAL A 108 16.85 17.17 -5.47
N VAL A 109 17.22 18.34 -4.94
CA VAL A 109 16.58 18.90 -3.74
C VAL A 109 15.11 19.26 -4.02
N GLY A 110 14.81 19.84 -5.18
CA GLY A 110 13.44 20.14 -5.60
C GLY A 110 12.58 18.90 -5.71
N GLN A 111 13.08 17.85 -6.36
CA GLN A 111 12.43 16.54 -6.45
C GLN A 111 12.21 15.93 -5.06
N PHE A 112 13.21 15.99 -4.19
CA PHE A 112 13.08 15.51 -2.81
C PHE A 112 11.98 16.25 -2.04
N VAL A 113 11.89 17.58 -2.15
CA VAL A 113 10.84 18.37 -1.48
C VAL A 113 9.46 18.05 -2.04
N LEU A 114 9.31 17.95 -3.36
CA LEU A 114 8.04 17.53 -3.99
C LEU A 114 7.64 16.13 -3.56
N GLN A 115 8.60 15.20 -3.45
CA GLN A 115 8.37 13.86 -2.96
C GLN A 115 7.94 13.87 -1.48
N GLN A 116 8.53 14.71 -0.64
CA GLN A 116 8.11 14.86 0.77
C GLN A 116 6.69 15.41 0.88
N GLU A 117 6.34 16.40 0.06
CA GLU A 117 4.99 16.96 0.02
C GLU A 117 3.96 15.92 -0.44
N TRP A 118 4.29 15.15 -1.48
CA TRP A 118 3.43 14.07 -1.96
C TRP A 118 3.23 12.98 -0.90
N MET A 119 4.31 12.55 -0.23
CA MET A 119 4.22 11.59 0.86
C MET A 119 3.50 12.15 2.09
N GLU A 120 3.56 13.46 2.34
CA GLU A 120 2.82 14.12 3.43
C GLU A 120 1.32 14.15 3.15
N GLN A 121 0.93 14.34 1.89
CA GLN A 121 -0.46 14.28 1.45
C GLN A 121 -1.02 12.84 1.53
N ALA A 122 -0.20 11.84 1.19
CA ALA A 122 -0.59 10.42 1.28
C ALA A 122 -0.66 9.93 2.73
N HIS A 123 0.37 10.23 3.53
CA HIS A 123 0.52 9.78 4.92
C HIS A 123 0.75 10.98 5.86
N PRO A 124 -0.32 11.61 6.38
CA PRO A 124 -0.22 12.80 7.20
C PRO A 124 0.38 12.49 8.58
N THR A 125 1.63 12.89 8.81
CA THR A 125 2.33 12.67 10.09
C THR A 125 2.17 13.84 11.06
N PRO A 126 2.18 13.62 12.38
CA PRO A 126 2.05 14.69 13.36
C PRO A 126 3.24 15.67 13.34
N ALA A 127 2.94 16.96 13.48
CA ALA A 127 3.93 18.04 13.43
C ALA A 127 4.85 18.11 14.66
N GLU A 128 4.55 17.38 15.73
CA GLU A 128 5.35 17.37 16.95
C GLU A 128 6.48 16.32 16.93
N TRP A 129 6.45 15.39 15.97
CA TRP A 129 7.52 14.40 15.80
C TRP A 129 8.77 15.02 15.19
N SER A 130 9.95 14.52 15.53
CA SER A 130 11.17 14.86 14.82
C SER A 130 11.07 14.53 13.32
N PHE A 131 11.73 15.34 12.48
CA PHE A 131 11.70 15.19 11.02
C PHE A 131 12.04 13.75 10.57
N LEU A 132 13.04 13.14 11.22
CA LEU A 132 13.48 11.80 10.89
C LEU A 132 12.43 10.73 11.26
N SER A 133 11.68 10.92 12.34
CA SER A 133 10.59 10.02 12.73
C SER A 133 9.43 10.08 11.72
N ARG A 134 9.09 11.28 11.24
CA ARG A 134 8.09 11.45 10.15
C ARG A 134 8.55 10.78 8.86
N MET A 135 9.81 11.01 8.46
CA MET A 135 10.37 10.45 7.23
C MET A 135 10.42 8.91 7.28
N ARG A 136 10.72 8.32 8.44
CA ARG A 136 10.69 6.86 8.62
C ARG A 136 9.29 6.27 8.49
N LEU A 137 8.29 6.88 9.13
CA LEU A 137 6.90 6.39 9.02
C LEU A 137 6.42 6.46 7.57
N ARG A 138 6.59 7.62 6.92
CA ARG A 138 6.19 7.81 5.51
C ARG A 138 6.89 6.82 4.58
N GLY A 139 8.20 6.63 4.76
CA GLY A 139 8.96 5.68 3.95
C GLY A 139 8.55 4.22 4.16
N ALA A 140 8.15 3.84 5.37
CA ALA A 140 7.66 2.49 5.65
C ALA A 140 6.25 2.27 5.07
N LEU A 141 5.34 3.25 5.22
CA LEU A 141 3.99 3.16 4.69
C LEU A 141 3.96 3.22 3.15
N SER A 142 4.83 4.02 2.53
CA SER A 142 4.94 4.06 1.07
C SER A 142 5.43 2.73 0.47
N GLU A 143 6.27 2.00 1.21
CA GLU A 143 6.74 0.67 0.77
C GLU A 143 5.64 -0.39 0.90
N ARG A 144 4.80 -0.28 1.95
CA ARG A 144 3.61 -1.11 2.13
C ARG A 144 2.62 -0.91 0.99
N ASP A 145 2.28 0.35 0.68
CA ASP A 145 1.22 0.67 -0.28
C ASP A 145 1.72 0.61 -1.74
N GLY A 146 2.99 0.92 -1.98
CA GLY A 146 3.63 0.89 -3.30
C GLY A 146 3.83 -0.51 -3.91
N GLY A 147 3.47 -1.56 -3.17
CA GLY A 147 3.37 -2.94 -3.69
C GLY A 147 2.04 -3.22 -4.41
N GLU A 148 1.02 -2.37 -4.23
CA GLU A 148 -0.32 -2.64 -4.77
C GLU A 148 -0.66 -1.85 -6.03
N ASP A 149 -0.05 -0.68 -6.27
CA ASP A 149 -0.18 0.08 -7.52
C ASP A 149 1.03 1.03 -7.68
N ASP A 150 1.78 0.91 -8.79
CA ASP A 150 2.45 2.01 -9.51
C ASP A 150 3.68 1.54 -10.33
N GLY A 151 3.44 1.30 -11.62
CA GLY A 151 4.48 1.26 -12.65
C GLY A 151 5.04 2.66 -12.96
N SER A 152 5.70 3.30 -11.99
CA SER A 152 6.50 4.50 -12.22
C SER A 152 7.81 4.40 -11.44
N GLY A 153 8.87 4.09 -12.16
CA GLY A 153 10.22 3.93 -11.62
C GLY A 153 10.88 5.26 -11.29
N SER A 154 11.57 5.29 -10.16
CA SER A 154 12.87 5.96 -10.04
C SER A 154 13.62 5.37 -8.85
N GLY A 155 14.17 4.17 -9.07
CA GLY A 155 15.22 3.62 -8.22
C GLY A 155 16.56 4.17 -8.68
N SER A 156 17.08 5.17 -7.96
CA SER A 156 18.49 5.56 -8.04
C SER A 156 19.35 4.40 -7.57
N GLY A 157 19.85 3.61 -8.52
CA GLY A 157 20.85 2.56 -8.33
C GLY A 157 22.13 2.93 -9.07
N SER A 158 23.09 3.50 -8.36
CA SER A 158 24.46 3.68 -8.84
C SER A 158 25.16 2.32 -8.95
N GLY A 159 25.80 2.02 -10.08
CA GLY A 159 26.62 0.80 -10.21
C GLY A 159 27.04 0.44 -11.64
N ASP A 160 28.09 1.12 -12.10
CA ASP A 160 29.13 0.72 -13.07
C ASP A 160 28.84 -0.12 -14.33
N SER A 161 29.24 0.50 -15.44
CA SER A 161 29.44 -0.02 -16.78
C SER A 161 30.61 -1.01 -16.88
N SER A 162 30.38 -2.20 -17.42
CA SER A 162 31.24 -2.84 -18.46
C SER A 162 30.79 -4.26 -18.80
N GLY A 163 30.55 -4.55 -20.09
CA GLY A 163 30.37 -5.92 -20.61
C GLY A 163 29.36 -6.04 -21.75
N GLN A 164 29.75 -6.68 -22.85
CA GLN A 164 29.16 -6.71 -24.20
C GLN A 164 27.79 -7.41 -24.40
N PRO A 165 27.16 -7.25 -25.59
CA PRO A 165 25.81 -7.72 -25.87
C PRO A 165 25.82 -9.13 -26.46
N ASP A 166 25.06 -10.05 -25.86
CA ASP A 166 24.72 -11.31 -26.51
C ASP A 166 23.20 -11.38 -26.76
N THR A 167 22.89 -11.47 -28.04
CA THR A 167 21.59 -11.72 -28.62
C THR A 167 21.13 -13.16 -28.36
N SER A 168 20.02 -13.36 -27.66
CA SER A 168 19.08 -14.45 -27.96
C SER A 168 17.74 -14.26 -27.22
N SER A 169 16.69 -14.17 -28.04
CA SER A 169 15.28 -14.46 -27.80
C SER A 169 14.88 -15.02 -26.43
N ASN A 170 14.00 -14.29 -25.73
CA ASN A 170 12.71 -14.78 -25.25
C ASN A 170 11.90 -13.56 -24.72
N ASP A 171 10.90 -13.15 -25.50
CA ASP A 171 9.83 -12.24 -25.06
C ASP A 171 9.00 -12.96 -23.99
N GLU A 172 9.30 -12.67 -22.73
CA GLU A 172 8.39 -12.92 -21.62
C GLU A 172 8.24 -11.59 -20.89
N LEU A 173 7.06 -11.00 -21.01
CA LEU A 173 6.61 -9.77 -20.38
C LEU A 173 6.77 -9.91 -18.85
N ALA A 174 7.97 -9.62 -18.34
CA ALA A 174 8.26 -9.56 -16.92
C ALA A 174 7.50 -8.35 -16.37
N THR A 175 6.28 -8.59 -15.87
CA THR A 175 5.64 -7.67 -14.94
C THR A 175 6.61 -7.47 -13.78
N ASP A 176 7.11 -6.25 -13.63
CA ASP A 176 7.99 -5.85 -12.54
C ASP A 176 7.15 -5.80 -11.26
N VAL A 177 6.83 -6.98 -10.72
CA VAL A 177 6.13 -7.13 -9.44
C VAL A 177 7.11 -6.63 -8.39
N ARG A 178 6.89 -5.40 -7.91
CA ARG A 178 7.61 -4.86 -6.77
C ARG A 178 7.36 -5.79 -5.58
N ILE A 179 8.40 -6.48 -5.13
CA ILE A 179 8.33 -7.33 -3.95
C ILE A 179 8.51 -6.42 -2.75
N ILE A 180 7.47 -6.29 -1.93
CA ILE A 180 7.49 -5.53 -0.68
C ILE A 180 8.60 -6.10 0.22
N ASP A 181 9.56 -5.27 0.60
CA ASP A 181 10.64 -5.66 1.51
C ASP A 181 10.20 -5.50 2.98
N HIS A 182 9.49 -6.52 3.49
CA HIS A 182 9.01 -6.55 4.87
C HIS A 182 10.14 -6.45 5.91
N VAL A 183 11.36 -6.93 5.57
CA VAL A 183 12.54 -6.87 6.45
C VAL A 183 13.00 -5.43 6.63
N ARG A 184 13.08 -4.68 5.53
CA ARG A 184 13.41 -3.26 5.59
C ARG A 184 12.34 -2.46 6.32
N MET A 185 11.06 -2.75 6.06
CA MET A 185 9.95 -2.06 6.72
C MET A 185 9.98 -2.24 8.23
N ILE A 186 10.07 -3.47 8.73
CA ILE A 186 10.07 -3.73 10.17
C ILE A 186 11.28 -3.11 10.87
N GLN A 187 12.45 -3.07 10.21
CA GLN A 187 13.64 -2.41 10.76
C GLN A 187 13.43 -0.90 10.90
N ILE A 188 12.87 -0.25 9.87
CA ILE A 188 12.56 1.18 9.91
C ILE A 188 11.52 1.48 11.00
N LEU A 189 10.51 0.63 11.13
CA LEU A 189 9.44 0.79 12.11
C LEU A 189 9.91 0.54 13.55
N GLN A 190 10.77 -0.44 13.80
CA GLN A 190 11.38 -0.65 15.12
C GLN A 190 12.29 0.51 15.53
N ASP A 191 13.13 0.98 14.60
CA ASP A 191 13.98 2.16 14.85
C ASP A 191 13.11 3.41 15.08
N LEU A 192 11.94 3.52 14.44
CA LEU A 192 10.94 4.57 14.69
C LEU A 192 10.33 4.44 16.09
N ILE A 193 9.80 3.27 16.45
CA ILE A 193 9.18 3.00 17.76
C ILE A 193 10.17 3.28 18.88
N ALA A 194 11.43 2.83 18.75
CA ALA A 194 12.47 3.09 19.73
C ALA A 194 12.71 4.59 19.97
N ARG A 195 12.63 5.42 18.92
CA ARG A 195 12.76 6.89 19.03
C ARG A 195 11.52 7.57 19.60
N LEU A 196 10.33 7.06 19.28
CA LEU A 196 9.07 7.54 19.83
C LEU A 196 8.94 7.23 21.33
N GLU A 197 9.62 6.19 21.80
CA GLU A 197 9.63 5.77 23.20
C GLU A 197 10.81 6.33 24.00
N ASP A 198 11.85 6.83 23.31
CA ASP A 198 13.00 7.46 23.94
C ASP A 198 12.63 8.81 24.57
N PRO A 199 12.74 8.99 25.90
CA PRO A 199 12.41 10.24 26.58
C PRO A 199 13.30 11.42 26.14
N GLY A 200 14.51 11.15 25.62
CA GLY A 200 15.43 12.17 25.14
C GLY A 200 15.12 12.73 23.74
N ILE A 201 14.23 12.07 22.99
CA ILE A 201 13.89 12.44 21.60
C ILE A 201 12.40 12.79 21.50
N ASP A 202 11.56 11.87 21.04
CA ASP A 202 10.13 12.11 20.76
C ASP A 202 9.23 11.57 21.91
N GLY A 203 9.79 10.77 22.82
CA GLY A 203 9.10 10.08 23.93
C GLY A 203 8.98 10.88 25.22
N GLY A 204 9.37 12.15 25.24
CA GLY A 204 9.25 13.00 26.44
C GLY A 204 7.82 13.04 27.00
N GLY A 205 7.65 12.69 28.28
CA GLY A 205 6.34 12.70 28.96
C GLY A 205 5.51 11.43 28.84
N LEU A 206 6.07 10.32 28.33
CA LEU A 206 5.41 9.01 28.38
C LEU A 206 5.46 8.43 29.79
N GLY A 207 4.29 8.07 30.34
CA GLY A 207 4.22 7.29 31.57
C GLY A 207 4.44 5.81 31.26
N ALA A 208 5.30 5.11 32.00
CA ALA A 208 5.30 3.66 31.93
C ALA A 208 3.93 3.16 32.41
N SER A 209 3.20 2.42 31.56
CA SER A 209 1.96 1.79 31.98
C SER A 209 2.37 0.65 32.91
N ALA A 210 2.12 0.79 34.22
CA ALA A 210 2.35 -0.29 35.16
C ALA A 210 1.51 -1.50 34.74
N THR A 211 2.16 -2.50 34.14
CA THR A 211 1.53 -3.81 33.97
C THR A 211 1.35 -4.38 35.38
N GLU A 212 0.10 -4.64 35.75
CA GLU A 212 -0.21 -5.43 36.93
C GLU A 212 0.62 -6.71 36.88
N THR A 213 1.47 -6.89 37.88
CA THR A 213 2.20 -8.12 38.18
C THR A 213 1.21 -9.27 38.31
N THR A 214 0.88 -9.92 37.20
CA THR A 214 0.36 -11.29 37.25
C THR A 214 1.56 -12.18 37.49
N THR A 215 1.71 -12.53 38.77
CA THR A 215 2.49 -13.64 39.27
C THR A 215 2.11 -14.87 38.44
N THR A 216 2.96 -15.30 37.50
CA THR A 216 3.28 -16.68 37.09
C THR A 216 3.95 -16.67 35.70
N THR A 217 5.21 -17.14 35.66
CA THR A 217 5.99 -17.60 34.48
C THR A 217 6.62 -16.56 33.54
N GLU A 218 7.92 -16.32 33.77
CA GLU A 218 9.05 -16.36 32.81
C GLU A 218 8.97 -15.62 31.45
N ALA A 219 8.10 -14.61 31.28
CA ALA A 219 8.16 -13.69 30.14
C ALA A 219 8.65 -12.29 30.58
N PRO A 220 9.59 -11.64 29.87
CA PRO A 220 10.01 -10.29 30.21
C PRO A 220 8.80 -9.34 30.15
N PRO A 221 8.67 -8.40 31.11
CA PRO A 221 7.55 -7.47 31.14
C PRO A 221 7.54 -6.67 29.84
N LEU A 222 6.44 -6.73 29.09
CA LEU A 222 6.30 -5.93 27.89
C LEU A 222 6.21 -4.44 28.29
N PRO A 223 7.05 -3.55 27.74
CA PRO A 223 6.95 -2.12 28.02
C PRO A 223 5.73 -1.55 27.31
N SER A 224 4.58 -1.56 27.97
CA SER A 224 3.40 -0.79 27.54
C SER A 224 3.49 0.64 28.08
N PHE A 225 3.10 1.63 27.27
CA PHE A 225 3.17 3.05 27.64
C PHE A 225 1.77 3.67 27.80
N ASP A 226 1.66 4.63 28.71
CA ASP A 226 0.53 5.53 28.83
C ASP A 226 0.76 6.76 27.96
N ILE A 227 0.06 6.81 26.82
CA ILE A 227 0.18 7.83 25.78
C ILE A 227 -0.86 8.95 25.94
N ARG A 228 -1.74 8.87 26.96
CA ARG A 228 -2.73 9.92 27.29
C ARG A 228 -2.16 11.36 27.37
N PRO A 229 -0.98 11.62 27.94
CA PRO A 229 -0.45 12.99 28.01
C PRO A 229 -0.02 13.57 26.66
N LYS A 230 0.08 12.75 25.61
CA LYS A 230 0.46 13.20 24.26
C LYS A 230 -0.75 13.73 23.48
N SER A 231 -0.46 14.55 22.47
CA SER A 231 -1.47 15.09 21.55
C SER A 231 -2.19 13.98 20.79
N GLU A 232 -3.41 14.22 20.32
CA GLU A 232 -4.15 13.22 19.57
C GLU A 232 -3.47 12.83 18.23
N PRO A 233 -2.96 13.76 17.40
CA PRO A 233 -2.11 13.42 16.25
C PRO A 233 -0.92 12.52 16.61
N TRP A 234 -0.24 12.77 17.73
CA TRP A 234 0.84 11.91 18.22
C TRP A 234 0.38 10.47 18.41
N ARG A 235 -0.75 10.30 19.13
CA ARG A 235 -1.31 9.00 19.49
C ARG A 235 -1.73 8.22 18.25
N ARG A 236 -2.28 8.89 17.23
CA ARG A 236 -2.64 8.27 15.94
C ARG A 236 -1.41 7.77 15.20
N GLY A 237 -0.37 8.60 15.06
CA GLY A 237 0.87 8.18 14.40
C GLY A 237 1.54 7.02 15.14
N TYR A 238 1.54 7.04 16.48
CA TYR A 238 2.12 5.96 17.28
C TYR A 238 1.35 4.64 17.12
N PHE A 239 0.02 4.71 17.12
CA PHE A 239 -0.85 3.57 16.82
C PHE A 239 -0.57 2.98 15.43
N GLU A 240 -0.51 3.83 14.40
CA GLU A 240 -0.24 3.42 13.02
C GLU A 240 1.15 2.78 12.88
N ALA A 241 2.18 3.37 13.50
CA ALA A 241 3.52 2.81 13.50
C ALA A 241 3.59 1.44 14.18
N LEU A 242 2.93 1.26 15.33
CA LEU A 242 2.91 -0.02 16.04
C LEU A 242 2.09 -1.09 15.30
N LEU A 243 0.94 -0.72 14.74
CA LEU A 243 0.11 -1.65 13.97
C LEU A 243 0.83 -2.10 12.70
N ALA A 244 1.40 -1.16 11.93
CA ALA A 244 2.20 -1.48 10.75
C ALA A 244 3.43 -2.33 11.11
N ALA A 245 4.05 -2.10 12.27
CA ALA A 245 5.14 -2.94 12.75
C ALA A 245 4.68 -4.36 13.10
N ALA A 246 3.52 -4.50 13.73
CA ALA A 246 2.94 -5.80 14.05
C ALA A 246 2.63 -6.59 12.76
N GLU A 247 1.95 -5.96 11.79
CA GLU A 247 1.63 -6.55 10.49
C GLU A 247 2.91 -6.91 9.69
N ALA A 248 3.90 -6.02 9.65
CA ALA A 248 5.18 -6.32 8.99
C ALA A 248 5.91 -7.48 9.69
N ALA A 249 5.80 -7.59 11.01
CA ALA A 249 6.40 -8.68 11.78
C ALA A 249 5.79 -10.05 11.45
N GLU A 250 4.51 -10.12 11.04
CA GLU A 250 3.87 -11.38 10.63
C GLU A 250 4.58 -12.03 9.44
N HIS A 251 5.05 -11.21 8.49
CA HIS A 251 5.75 -11.68 7.30
C HIS A 251 7.21 -12.07 7.57
N VAL A 252 7.81 -11.55 8.64
CA VAL A 252 9.21 -11.81 9.02
C VAL A 252 9.34 -12.69 10.27
N GLU A 253 8.28 -13.39 10.65
CA GLU A 253 8.29 -14.22 11.85
C GLU A 253 9.28 -15.39 11.72
N GLY A 254 10.04 -15.66 12.78
CA GLY A 254 11.05 -16.71 12.80
C GLY A 254 12.32 -16.39 12.01
N TRP A 255 12.44 -15.19 11.45
CA TRP A 255 13.67 -14.77 10.76
C TRP A 255 14.83 -14.63 11.73
N VAL A 256 15.99 -15.05 11.25
CA VAL A 256 17.17 -15.23 12.08
C VAL A 256 18.30 -14.36 11.56
N ARG A 257 19.06 -13.78 12.48
CA ARG A 257 20.26 -13.01 12.23
C ARG A 257 21.48 -13.84 12.59
N ASP A 258 22.36 -14.04 11.62
CA ASP A 258 23.68 -14.64 11.83
C ASP A 258 24.60 -13.61 12.52
N ARG A 259 25.12 -13.96 13.70
CA ARG A 259 26.04 -13.10 14.49
C ARG A 259 27.38 -12.86 13.79
N THR A 260 27.86 -13.84 13.02
CA THR A 260 29.19 -13.79 12.40
C THR A 260 29.21 -12.84 11.22
N ARG A 261 28.16 -12.86 10.39
CA ARG A 261 28.07 -12.10 9.14
C ARG A 261 27.11 -10.92 9.20
N ASN A 262 26.33 -10.79 10.28
CA ASN A 262 25.21 -9.87 10.40
C ASN A 262 24.24 -9.99 9.21
N LEU A 263 24.00 -11.23 8.78
CA LEU A 263 23.10 -11.56 7.69
C LEU A 263 21.73 -11.89 8.26
N VAL A 264 20.69 -11.25 7.73
CA VAL A 264 19.30 -11.57 8.06
C VAL A 264 18.79 -12.55 7.02
N CYS A 265 18.30 -13.70 7.47
CA CYS A 265 17.89 -14.80 6.60
C CYS A 265 16.60 -15.45 7.11
N PRO A 266 15.77 -15.98 6.21
CA PRO A 266 14.60 -16.76 6.60
C PRO A 266 15.05 -18.08 7.24
N PRO A 267 14.27 -18.64 8.18
CA PRO A 267 14.62 -19.87 8.88
C PRO A 267 14.78 -21.08 7.92
N ASP A 268 14.03 -21.08 6.81
CA ASP A 268 14.11 -22.12 5.76
C ASP A 268 15.50 -22.27 5.12
N MET A 269 16.36 -21.24 5.21
CA MET A 269 17.70 -21.22 4.63
C MET A 269 18.82 -21.46 5.66
N VAL A 270 18.46 -21.60 6.94
CA VAL A 270 19.42 -21.84 8.03
C VAL A 270 19.67 -23.33 8.14
N VAL A 271 20.95 -23.73 8.17
CA VAL A 271 21.38 -25.12 8.38
C VAL A 271 21.35 -25.41 9.88
N GLY A 272 20.62 -26.42 10.31
CA GLY A 272 20.71 -26.87 11.71
C GLY A 272 19.92 -28.13 12.01
N PRO A 273 19.92 -28.58 13.27
CA PRO A 273 19.13 -29.73 13.70
C PRO A 273 17.63 -29.59 13.39
N SER A 274 17.11 -28.36 13.47
CA SER A 274 15.70 -28.05 13.17
C SER A 274 15.40 -28.06 11.66
N ASN A 275 16.42 -27.85 10.82
CA ASN A 275 16.30 -27.82 9.37
C ASN A 275 17.53 -28.47 8.69
N PRO A 276 17.54 -29.81 8.55
CA PRO A 276 18.68 -30.55 8.01
C PRO A 276 18.85 -30.36 6.49
N HIS A 277 17.79 -29.96 5.77
CA HIS A 277 17.80 -29.78 4.32
C HIS A 277 17.32 -28.37 3.96
N PRO A 278 18.15 -27.34 4.19
CA PRO A 278 17.75 -25.97 3.96
C PRO A 278 17.60 -25.68 2.46
N ARG A 279 16.74 -24.70 2.14
CA ARG A 279 16.60 -24.21 0.78
C ARG A 279 17.92 -23.61 0.29
N PRO A 280 18.31 -23.85 -0.97
CA PRO A 280 19.54 -23.29 -1.51
C PRO A 280 19.46 -21.77 -1.51
N LEU A 281 20.56 -21.14 -1.10
CA LEU A 281 20.70 -19.69 -1.12
C LEU A 281 20.71 -19.14 -2.55
N PRO A 282 20.33 -17.85 -2.74
CA PRO A 282 20.50 -17.19 -4.01
C PRO A 282 21.97 -17.22 -4.48
N PRO A 283 22.21 -17.34 -5.80
CA PRO A 283 23.55 -17.44 -6.35
C PRO A 283 24.38 -16.19 -6.01
N GLY A 284 25.55 -16.41 -5.41
CA GLY A 284 26.46 -15.35 -4.95
C GLY A 284 26.48 -15.13 -3.43
N ALA A 285 25.62 -15.80 -2.64
CA ALA A 285 25.68 -15.76 -1.18
C ALA A 285 26.86 -16.58 -0.63
N SER A 286 27.43 -16.16 0.51
CA SER A 286 28.63 -16.74 1.14
C SER A 286 28.42 -18.09 1.86
N GLY A 287 27.40 -18.86 1.47
CA GLY A 287 27.00 -20.13 2.10
C GLY A 287 25.98 -19.97 3.23
N ALA A 288 25.27 -21.05 3.55
CA ALA A 288 24.13 -21.05 4.48
C ALA A 288 24.60 -20.86 5.93
N PRO A 289 23.94 -19.95 6.70
CA PRO A 289 24.28 -19.74 8.10
C PRO A 289 23.88 -20.95 8.94
N ARG A 290 24.60 -21.18 10.03
CA ARG A 290 24.33 -22.28 10.96
C ARG A 290 23.39 -21.82 12.06
N GLU A 291 22.47 -22.68 12.49
CA GLU A 291 21.48 -22.41 13.53
C GLU A 291 22.12 -22.04 14.88
N GLU A 292 23.31 -22.59 15.19
CA GLU A 292 24.08 -22.30 16.42
C GLU A 292 24.60 -20.85 16.51
N ASP A 293 24.88 -20.22 15.37
CA ASP A 293 25.44 -18.85 15.28
C ASP A 293 24.35 -17.78 15.13
N CYS A 294 23.10 -18.20 15.25
CA CYS A 294 21.93 -17.54 14.73
C CYS A 294 21.01 -17.10 15.89
N GLU A 295 20.57 -15.85 15.89
CA GLU A 295 19.67 -15.29 16.90
C GLU A 295 18.39 -14.71 16.28
N PRO A 296 17.24 -14.72 16.98
CA PRO A 296 16.01 -14.16 16.43
C PRO A 296 16.21 -12.67 16.11
N CYS A 297 15.94 -12.30 14.85
CA CYS A 297 16.21 -10.95 14.36
C CYS A 297 15.13 -9.95 14.81
N PHE A 298 13.88 -10.40 14.89
CA PHE A 298 12.71 -9.57 15.16
C PHE A 298 11.89 -10.15 16.32
N PRO A 299 11.17 -9.30 17.09
CA PRO A 299 10.26 -9.77 18.12
C PRO A 299 9.08 -10.49 17.47
N ALA A 300 8.51 -11.45 18.19
CA ALA A 300 7.30 -12.13 17.74
C ALA A 300 6.14 -11.11 17.56
N PRO A 301 5.28 -11.26 16.53
CA PRO A 301 4.17 -10.34 16.27
C PRO A 301 3.23 -10.19 17.47
N ALA A 302 2.98 -11.30 18.18
CA ALA A 302 2.18 -11.32 19.40
C ALA A 302 2.68 -10.35 20.49
N VAL A 303 3.99 -10.10 20.57
CA VAL A 303 4.58 -9.15 21.52
C VAL A 303 4.17 -7.72 21.14
N LEU A 304 4.22 -7.38 19.85
CA LEU A 304 3.83 -6.06 19.35
C LEU A 304 2.32 -5.83 19.49
N TYR A 305 1.49 -6.82 19.17
CA TYR A 305 0.04 -6.74 19.36
C TYR A 305 -0.37 -6.61 20.82
N ARG A 306 0.23 -7.41 21.73
CA ARG A 306 -0.02 -7.28 23.16
C ARG A 306 0.41 -5.91 23.68
N LYS A 307 1.59 -5.43 23.27
CA LYS A 307 2.06 -4.08 23.60
C LYS A 307 1.02 -3.03 23.18
N LEU A 308 0.51 -3.12 21.95
CA LEU A 308 -0.52 -2.23 21.41
C LEU A 308 -1.81 -2.28 22.24
N LEU A 309 -2.33 -3.47 22.56
CA LEU A 309 -3.56 -3.65 23.34
C LEU A 309 -3.44 -3.18 24.81
N HIS A 310 -2.24 -3.21 25.38
CA HIS A 310 -1.98 -2.72 26.74
C HIS A 310 -1.62 -1.22 26.81
N THR A 311 -1.41 -0.55 25.66
CA THR A 311 -1.18 0.90 25.65
C THR A 311 -2.42 1.68 26.04
N ARG A 312 -2.27 2.64 26.96
CA ARG A 312 -3.38 3.46 27.47
C ARG A 312 -3.46 4.79 26.74
N GLY A 313 -4.66 5.21 26.34
CA GLY A 313 -4.88 6.48 25.61
C GLY A 313 -5.18 6.34 24.12
N LEU A 314 -5.27 5.10 23.62
CA LEU A 314 -5.84 4.81 22.29
C LEU A 314 -7.35 5.06 22.28
N SER A 315 -7.88 5.45 21.12
CA SER A 315 -9.32 5.53 20.92
C SER A 315 -9.95 4.14 20.87
N VAL A 316 -11.25 4.03 21.13
CA VAL A 316 -11.95 2.72 21.07
C VAL A 316 -11.85 2.11 19.67
N ARG A 317 -11.95 2.93 18.63
CA ARG A 317 -11.76 2.49 17.24
C ARG A 317 -10.37 1.91 16.99
N GLN A 318 -9.33 2.53 17.54
CA GLN A 318 -7.95 2.04 17.45
C GLN A 318 -7.76 0.73 18.21
N GLN A 319 -8.25 0.66 19.45
CA GLN A 319 -8.19 -0.56 20.27
C GLN A 319 -8.93 -1.72 19.60
N MET A 320 -10.10 -1.45 19.04
CA MET A 320 -10.88 -2.40 18.25
C MET A 320 -10.10 -2.88 17.02
N ALA A 321 -9.54 -1.97 16.23
CA ALA A 321 -8.76 -2.34 15.03
C ALA A 321 -7.52 -3.19 15.39
N ALA A 322 -6.81 -2.83 16.47
CA ALA A 322 -5.71 -3.64 16.99
C ALA A 322 -6.15 -5.03 17.44
N ALA A 323 -7.30 -5.13 18.13
CA ALA A 323 -7.84 -6.41 18.58
C ALA A 323 -8.26 -7.29 17.40
N LEU A 324 -8.90 -6.72 16.38
CA LEU A 324 -9.27 -7.46 15.17
C LEU A 324 -8.04 -7.94 14.39
N ALA A 325 -7.01 -7.10 14.23
CA ALA A 325 -5.76 -7.51 13.59
C ALA A 325 -5.05 -8.62 14.37
N PHE A 326 -4.97 -8.50 15.71
CA PHE A 326 -4.40 -9.55 16.54
C PHE A 326 -5.19 -10.85 16.49
N ALA A 327 -6.52 -10.78 16.47
CA ALA A 327 -7.36 -11.96 16.35
C ALA A 327 -7.16 -12.66 15.00
N ASN A 328 -7.07 -11.90 13.89
CA ASN A 328 -6.75 -12.46 12.57
C ASN A 328 -5.37 -13.18 12.56
N TYR A 329 -4.37 -12.61 13.24
CA TYR A 329 -3.07 -13.27 13.40
C TYR A 329 -3.18 -14.59 14.18
N LEU A 330 -3.98 -14.63 15.25
CA LEU A 330 -4.23 -15.86 16.02
C LEU A 330 -5.00 -16.91 15.20
N GLU A 331 -5.95 -16.48 14.35
CA GLU A 331 -6.62 -17.37 13.38
C GLU A 331 -5.59 -18.00 12.44
N TYR A 332 -4.67 -17.20 11.89
CA TYR A 332 -3.61 -17.68 11.02
C TYR A 332 -2.72 -18.71 11.73
N LYS A 333 -2.40 -18.49 13.01
CA LYS A 333 -1.66 -19.43 13.86
C LYS A 333 -2.43 -20.68 14.30
N GLN A 334 -3.73 -20.76 13.99
CA GLN A 334 -4.64 -21.83 14.41
C GLN A 334 -4.92 -21.88 15.92
N ASP A 335 -4.66 -20.80 16.66
CA ASP A 335 -5.00 -20.67 18.08
C ASP A 335 -6.44 -20.15 18.24
N LEU A 336 -7.41 -20.98 17.86
CA LEU A 336 -8.83 -20.60 17.73
C LEU A 336 -9.45 -20.13 19.06
N THR A 337 -9.04 -20.71 20.19
CA THR A 337 -9.56 -20.33 21.53
C THR A 337 -9.11 -18.93 21.93
N ALA A 338 -7.84 -18.60 21.67
CA ALA A 338 -7.29 -17.28 21.96
C ALA A 338 -7.88 -16.23 20.99
N ALA A 339 -8.07 -16.59 19.72
CA ALA A 339 -8.74 -15.73 18.74
C ALA A 339 -10.17 -15.38 19.19
N GLU A 340 -10.94 -16.38 19.67
CA GLU A 340 -12.30 -16.16 20.17
C GLU A 340 -12.35 -15.20 21.37
N GLU A 341 -11.41 -15.33 22.32
CA GLU A 341 -11.32 -14.43 23.47
C GLU A 341 -11.03 -12.98 23.03
N VAL A 342 -10.10 -12.80 22.09
CA VAL A 342 -9.74 -11.47 21.57
C VAL A 342 -10.91 -10.84 20.80
N TYR A 343 -11.65 -11.60 19.99
CA TYR A 343 -12.86 -11.10 19.34
C TYR A 343 -13.96 -10.75 20.35
N GLY A 344 -14.17 -11.58 21.37
CA GLY A 344 -15.11 -11.29 22.46
C GLY A 344 -14.77 -9.99 23.20
N ARG A 345 -13.49 -9.78 23.48
CA ARG A 345 -12.99 -8.53 24.07
C ARG A 345 -13.23 -7.33 23.14
N ALA A 346 -13.02 -7.49 21.84
CA ALA A 346 -13.29 -6.44 20.85
C ALA A 346 -14.77 -6.03 20.83
N ILE A 347 -15.69 -6.98 20.89
CA ILE A 347 -17.14 -6.72 20.99
C ILE A 347 -17.46 -5.94 22.27
N GLY A 348 -16.90 -6.38 23.40
CA GLY A 348 -17.09 -5.72 24.70
C GLY A 348 -16.54 -4.29 24.77
N LEU A 349 -15.51 -3.95 23.99
CA LEU A 349 -14.99 -2.58 23.89
C LEU A 349 -15.95 -1.63 23.16
N VAL A 350 -16.73 -2.17 22.22
CA VAL A 350 -17.55 -1.37 21.29
C VAL A 350 -19.01 -1.30 21.73
N SER A 351 -19.51 -2.30 22.46
CA SER A 351 -20.85 -2.27 23.05
C SER A 351 -20.97 -1.12 24.07
N LYS A 352 -21.84 -0.14 23.78
CA LYS A 352 -22.06 1.07 24.63
C LYS A 352 -23.09 0.87 25.74
N THR A 353 -23.90 -0.20 25.69
CA THR A 353 -24.92 -0.47 26.70
C THR A 353 -24.30 -0.92 28.02
N ARG A 354 -24.78 -0.35 29.14
CA ARG A 354 -24.45 -0.78 30.50
C ARG A 354 -25.24 -2.06 30.82
N GLY A 355 -24.68 -3.22 30.48
CA GLY A 355 -25.29 -4.54 30.66
C GLY A 355 -24.65 -5.60 29.76
N ASP A 356 -24.99 -6.88 29.94
CA ASP A 356 -24.30 -8.07 29.41
C ASP A 356 -24.42 -8.33 27.88
N ALA A 357 -24.36 -7.29 27.04
CA ALA A 357 -24.14 -7.44 25.59
C ALA A 357 -22.64 -7.65 25.24
N ARG A 358 -21.92 -8.40 26.09
CA ARG A 358 -20.47 -8.64 25.97
C ARG A 358 -20.11 -9.69 24.90
N THR A 359 -21.10 -10.41 24.38
CA THR A 359 -20.93 -11.48 23.41
C THR A 359 -21.82 -11.24 22.20
N ALA A 360 -21.38 -11.72 21.03
CA ALA A 360 -22.16 -11.61 19.79
C ALA A 360 -23.55 -12.23 19.93
N SER A 361 -23.66 -13.39 20.59
CA SER A 361 -24.95 -14.06 20.83
C SER A 361 -25.90 -13.26 21.73
N ALA A 362 -25.36 -12.57 22.74
CA ALA A 362 -26.17 -11.72 23.61
C ALA A 362 -26.69 -10.50 22.85
N TRP A 363 -25.85 -9.89 21.99
CA TRP A 363 -26.27 -8.81 21.11
C TRP A 363 -27.32 -9.28 20.09
N THR A 364 -27.11 -10.42 19.43
CA THR A 364 -28.08 -10.98 18.47
C THR A 364 -29.44 -11.22 19.12
N ARG A 365 -29.46 -11.78 20.34
CA ARG A 365 -30.71 -11.99 21.09
C ARG A 365 -31.40 -10.66 21.43
N ALA A 366 -30.65 -9.69 21.96
CA ALA A 366 -31.18 -8.38 22.28
C ALA A 366 -31.75 -7.66 21.03
N TRP A 367 -31.08 -7.78 19.89
CA TRP A 367 -31.55 -7.24 18.61
C TRP A 367 -32.85 -7.91 18.14
N THR A 368 -32.95 -9.24 18.27
CA THR A 368 -34.16 -9.98 17.86
C THR A 368 -35.37 -9.71 18.76
N GLU A 369 -35.13 -9.43 20.04
CA GLU A 369 -36.19 -9.12 21.00
C GLU A 369 -36.68 -7.68 20.82
N ASP A 370 -35.78 -6.69 20.82
CA ASP A 370 -36.11 -5.27 20.70
C ASP A 370 -35.10 -4.50 19.81
N PRO A 371 -35.38 -4.32 18.50
CA PRO A 371 -34.46 -3.65 17.58
C PRO A 371 -34.32 -2.13 17.82
N SER A 372 -35.26 -1.51 18.55
CA SER A 372 -35.25 -0.08 18.86
C SER A 372 -34.34 0.30 20.03
N LEU A 373 -34.01 -0.65 20.90
CA LEU A 373 -33.17 -0.48 22.09
C LEU A 373 -31.70 -0.86 21.84
N ALA A 374 -31.43 -1.53 20.73
CA ALA A 374 -30.10 -2.02 20.41
C ALA A 374 -29.25 -0.93 19.72
N ASP A 375 -28.09 -0.63 20.31
CA ASP A 375 -27.12 0.30 19.75
C ASP A 375 -26.56 -0.25 18.42
N VAL A 376 -26.90 0.39 17.30
CA VAL A 376 -26.32 0.08 15.99
C VAL A 376 -25.18 1.06 15.72
N SER A 377 -23.95 0.67 16.05
CA SER A 377 -22.76 1.47 15.71
C SER A 377 -21.95 0.84 14.58
N GLN A 378 -21.28 1.66 13.76
CA GLN A 378 -20.43 1.17 12.67
C GLN A 378 -19.31 0.25 13.16
N ASN A 379 -18.67 0.60 14.27
CA ASN A 379 -17.65 -0.23 14.91
C ASN A 379 -18.22 -1.59 15.35
N LEU A 380 -19.45 -1.60 15.88
CA LEU A 380 -20.08 -2.83 16.34
C LEU A 380 -20.43 -3.72 15.16
N LEU A 381 -21.00 -3.14 14.10
CA LEU A 381 -21.28 -3.86 12.86
C LEU A 381 -20.00 -4.45 12.26
N ALA A 382 -18.90 -3.69 12.24
CA ALA A 382 -17.61 -4.17 11.72
C ALA A 382 -17.02 -5.32 12.54
N THR A 383 -17.03 -5.20 13.88
CA THR A 383 -16.53 -6.25 14.79
C THR A 383 -17.37 -7.51 14.74
N LEU A 384 -18.70 -7.39 14.75
CA LEU A 384 -19.61 -8.52 14.61
C LEU A 384 -19.47 -9.20 13.24
N THR A 385 -19.23 -8.43 12.17
CA THR A 385 -18.96 -9.00 10.84
C THR A 385 -17.68 -9.84 10.89
N ALA A 386 -16.59 -9.30 11.45
CA ALA A 386 -15.33 -10.03 11.59
C ALA A 386 -15.50 -11.30 12.45
N TYR A 387 -16.19 -11.21 13.59
CA TYR A 387 -16.47 -12.36 14.44
C TYR A 387 -17.36 -13.41 13.76
N ALA A 388 -18.37 -12.99 12.99
CA ALA A 388 -19.21 -13.91 12.23
C ALA A 388 -18.40 -14.62 11.12
N THR A 389 -17.48 -13.92 10.46
CA THR A 389 -16.56 -14.57 9.50
C THR A 389 -15.63 -15.58 10.17
N PHE A 390 -15.12 -15.28 11.37
CA PHE A 390 -14.35 -16.22 12.19
C PHE A 390 -15.17 -17.48 12.52
N LYS A 391 -16.41 -17.31 13.00
CA LYS A 391 -17.31 -18.43 13.33
C LYS A 391 -17.67 -19.28 12.11
N ALA A 392 -17.87 -18.65 10.96
CA ALA A 392 -18.09 -19.35 9.70
C ALA A 392 -16.87 -20.20 9.29
N ARG A 393 -15.64 -19.67 9.45
CA ARG A 393 -14.39 -20.38 9.13
C ARG A 393 -14.07 -21.53 10.10
N THR A 394 -14.38 -21.35 11.38
CA THR A 394 -14.15 -22.37 12.42
C THR A 394 -15.18 -23.50 12.42
N GLY A 395 -16.23 -23.40 11.62
CA GLY A 395 -17.25 -24.43 11.42
C GLY A 395 -18.53 -24.25 12.23
N ASP A 396 -18.62 -23.23 13.08
CA ASP A 396 -19.85 -22.87 13.81
C ASP A 396 -20.76 -21.98 12.94
N VAL A 397 -21.34 -22.62 11.94
CA VAL A 397 -22.15 -21.93 10.92
C VAL A 397 -23.47 -21.41 11.47
N ALA A 398 -24.08 -22.12 12.42
CA ALA A 398 -25.37 -21.72 12.98
C ALA A 398 -25.25 -20.39 13.74
N ALA A 399 -24.20 -20.23 14.54
CA ALA A 399 -23.91 -18.96 15.20
C ALA A 399 -23.63 -17.85 14.17
N ALA A 400 -22.80 -18.11 13.17
CA ALA A 400 -22.44 -17.13 12.14
C ALA A 400 -23.67 -16.61 11.37
N LEU A 401 -24.56 -17.50 10.91
CA LEU A 401 -25.77 -17.12 10.17
C LEU A 401 -26.71 -16.23 10.99
N SER A 402 -26.88 -16.54 12.28
CA SER A 402 -27.74 -15.74 13.17
C SER A 402 -27.20 -14.32 13.35
N VAL A 403 -25.88 -14.17 13.46
CA VAL A 403 -25.22 -12.86 13.56
C VAL A 403 -25.34 -12.11 12.23
N PHE A 404 -25.08 -12.75 11.09
CA PHE A 404 -25.20 -12.11 9.77
C PHE A 404 -26.64 -11.66 9.47
N ALA A 405 -27.65 -12.45 9.82
CA ALA A 405 -29.05 -12.07 9.65
C ALA A 405 -29.41 -10.83 10.47
N ALA A 406 -28.98 -10.77 11.74
CA ALA A 406 -29.19 -9.60 12.59
C ALA A 406 -28.45 -8.37 12.06
N LEU A 407 -27.22 -8.53 11.55
CA LEU A 407 -26.46 -7.44 10.92
C LEU A 407 -27.15 -6.86 9.68
N LEU A 408 -27.72 -7.71 8.82
CA LEU A 408 -28.48 -7.28 7.64
C LEU A 408 -29.72 -6.47 8.03
N GLN A 409 -30.45 -6.90 9.05
CA GLN A 409 -31.60 -6.16 9.56
C GLN A 409 -31.19 -4.82 10.17
N ALA A 410 -30.12 -4.79 10.97
CA ALA A 410 -29.61 -3.58 11.61
C ALA A 410 -29.10 -2.53 10.61
N ARG A 411 -28.59 -2.95 9.45
CA ARG A 411 -28.16 -2.03 8.39
C ARG A 411 -29.32 -1.44 7.58
N ARG A 412 -30.51 -2.04 7.63
CA ARG A 412 -31.70 -1.58 6.88
C ARG A 412 -32.52 -0.51 7.62
N THR A 413 -32.30 -0.29 8.92
CA THR A 413 -32.99 0.75 9.70
C THR A 413 -32.31 2.11 9.53
N ASP A 414 -32.98 3.04 8.83
CA ASP A 414 -32.46 4.33 8.35
C ASP A 414 -32.16 5.36 9.47
N ALA A 415 -30.96 5.97 9.44
CA ALA A 415 -30.57 7.10 10.30
C ALA A 415 -30.16 8.33 9.45
N SER A 416 -31.09 8.82 8.62
CA SER A 416 -30.76 9.63 7.42
C SER A 416 -30.94 11.15 7.51
N LEU A 417 -31.34 11.76 8.64
CA LEU A 417 -31.66 13.21 8.66
C LEU A 417 -30.75 14.11 9.51
N PHE A 418 -30.19 13.63 10.62
CA PHE A 418 -29.53 14.53 11.58
C PHE A 418 -28.10 14.95 11.19
N ARG A 419 -27.45 14.19 10.28
CA ARG A 419 -26.01 14.32 10.03
C ARG A 419 -25.65 15.22 8.85
N ARG A 420 -26.61 15.56 7.99
CA ARG A 420 -26.42 16.48 6.85
C ARG A 420 -26.35 17.96 7.27
N LEU A 421 -26.63 18.29 8.52
CA LEU A 421 -26.62 19.67 9.04
C LEU A 421 -25.34 20.07 9.78
N VAL A 422 -24.53 19.11 10.24
CA VAL A 422 -23.36 19.41 11.10
C VAL A 422 -22.05 19.59 10.32
N ALA A 423 -21.99 19.12 9.06
CA ALA A 423 -20.77 19.20 8.24
C ALA A 423 -20.52 20.55 7.54
N LEU A 424 -21.41 21.55 7.71
CA LEU A 424 -21.36 22.81 6.97
C LEU A 424 -20.68 23.98 7.72
N VAL A 425 -20.22 23.79 8.97
CA VAL A 425 -19.94 24.90 9.91
C VAL A 425 -18.51 24.92 10.47
N THR A 426 -17.54 24.19 9.90
CA THR A 426 -16.16 24.28 10.44
C THR A 426 -15.09 24.20 9.34
N PRO A 427 -14.14 25.16 9.28
CA PRO A 427 -13.00 25.07 8.38
C PRO A 427 -12.00 23.99 8.85
N PRO A 428 -11.33 23.27 7.94
CA PRO A 428 -10.43 22.18 8.32
C PRO A 428 -9.06 22.70 8.80
N ALA A 429 -8.63 22.25 9.98
CA ALA A 429 -7.22 22.08 10.32
C ALA A 429 -6.78 20.64 9.98
N TYR A 430 -5.53 20.24 10.32
CA TYR A 430 -4.97 18.88 10.26
C TYR A 430 -6.06 17.78 10.30
N PRO A 431 -6.03 16.76 9.41
CA PRO A 431 -7.20 15.96 9.07
C PRO A 431 -7.99 15.61 10.34
N PRO A 432 -9.29 15.98 10.39
CA PRO A 432 -10.09 15.82 11.58
C PRO A 432 -10.05 14.36 12.04
N ALA A 433 -10.31 14.14 13.33
CA ALA A 433 -10.40 12.79 13.84
C ALA A 433 -11.29 11.93 12.95
N PRO A 434 -10.79 10.76 12.50
CA PRO A 434 -11.67 9.82 11.85
C PRO A 434 -12.84 9.57 12.81
N ASP A 435 -14.06 9.59 12.27
CA ASP A 435 -15.27 9.43 13.06
C ASP A 435 -15.09 8.29 14.06
N ASP A 436 -15.45 8.52 15.32
CA ASP A 436 -15.23 7.55 16.42
C ASP A 436 -15.95 6.22 16.17
N GLY A 437 -16.79 6.13 15.13
CA GLY A 437 -17.41 4.91 14.62
C GLY A 437 -18.56 4.42 15.49
N PHE A 438 -18.91 5.21 16.51
CA PHE A 438 -20.08 5.01 17.36
C PHE A 438 -21.36 5.62 16.81
N GLY A 439 -21.29 6.35 15.69
CA GLY A 439 -22.47 6.78 14.96
C GLY A 439 -23.14 5.59 14.26
N PRO A 440 -24.43 5.70 13.94
CA PRO A 440 -25.11 4.73 13.10
C PRO A 440 -24.44 4.62 11.72
N PRO A 441 -24.56 3.47 11.03
CA PRO A 441 -24.12 3.33 9.65
C PRO A 441 -24.77 4.44 8.81
N LEU A 442 -23.93 5.26 8.18
CA LEU A 442 -24.41 6.33 7.33
C LEU A 442 -25.02 5.72 6.07
N PRO A 443 -26.26 6.10 5.69
CA PRO A 443 -26.79 5.75 4.38
C PRO A 443 -25.87 6.35 3.31
N GLY A 444 -25.26 5.50 2.50
CA GLY A 444 -24.27 5.92 1.52
C GLY A 444 -23.81 4.76 0.62
N PRO A 445 -23.04 5.05 -0.43
CA PRO A 445 -22.61 4.04 -1.40
C PRO A 445 -21.80 2.92 -0.72
N GLN A 446 -20.98 3.25 0.28
CA GLN A 446 -20.22 2.27 1.06
C GLN A 446 -21.14 1.26 1.77
N ALA A 447 -22.24 1.72 2.38
CA ALA A 447 -23.15 0.84 3.13
C ALA A 447 -23.81 -0.20 2.21
N ARG A 448 -24.11 0.19 0.96
CA ARG A 448 -24.65 -0.72 -0.06
C ARG A 448 -23.62 -1.75 -0.53
N CYS A 449 -22.35 -1.34 -0.66
CA CYS A 449 -21.26 -2.28 -0.97
C CYS A 449 -21.05 -3.29 0.16
N ASP A 450 -21.10 -2.83 1.42
CA ASP A 450 -21.01 -3.72 2.56
C ASP A 450 -22.23 -4.65 2.68
N GLU A 451 -23.43 -4.20 2.31
CA GLU A 451 -24.63 -5.05 2.22
C GLU A 451 -24.43 -6.16 1.18
N ALA A 452 -23.86 -5.83 0.01
CA ALA A 452 -23.51 -6.83 -0.99
C ALA A 452 -22.48 -7.85 -0.47
N ALA A 453 -21.47 -7.42 0.30
CA ALA A 453 -20.51 -8.32 0.94
C ALA A 453 -21.18 -9.30 1.92
N LEU A 454 -22.15 -8.82 2.72
CA LEU A 454 -22.91 -9.68 3.64
C LEU A 454 -23.76 -10.70 2.90
N HIS A 455 -24.46 -10.31 1.83
CA HIS A 455 -25.21 -11.24 0.99
C HIS A 455 -24.30 -12.31 0.37
N LEU A 456 -23.08 -11.94 -0.02
CA LEU A 456 -22.10 -12.88 -0.53
C LEU A 456 -21.71 -13.93 0.52
N HIS A 457 -21.39 -13.51 1.74
CA HIS A 457 -21.06 -14.43 2.83
C HIS A 457 -22.23 -15.35 3.21
N VAL A 458 -23.45 -14.82 3.29
CA VAL A 458 -24.64 -15.64 3.53
C VAL A 458 -24.81 -16.68 2.42
N GLY A 459 -24.66 -16.28 1.16
CA GLY A 459 -24.77 -17.18 0.01
C GLY A 459 -23.73 -18.31 0.01
N GLU A 460 -22.46 -17.99 0.30
CA GLU A 460 -21.38 -18.97 0.44
C GLU A 460 -21.69 -19.99 1.54
N ILE A 461 -22.12 -19.50 2.71
CA ILE A 461 -22.39 -20.32 3.88
C ILE A 461 -23.59 -21.25 3.62
N LEU A 462 -24.70 -20.72 3.08
CA LEU A 462 -25.90 -21.52 2.75
C LEU A 462 -25.60 -22.60 1.71
N TYR A 463 -24.77 -22.28 0.71
CA TYR A 463 -24.38 -23.25 -0.31
C TYR A 463 -23.44 -24.33 0.25
N ALA A 464 -22.43 -23.93 1.03
CA ALA A 464 -21.44 -24.84 1.60
C ALA A 464 -22.03 -25.77 2.66
N THR A 465 -23.00 -25.31 3.43
CA THR A 465 -23.64 -26.09 4.51
C THR A 465 -24.85 -26.91 4.09
N ALA A 466 -25.18 -26.92 2.80
CA ALA A 466 -26.15 -27.86 2.25
C ALA A 466 -25.57 -29.29 2.35
N GLY A 467 -25.90 -29.99 3.44
CA GLY A 467 -25.31 -31.25 3.88
C GLY A 467 -25.22 -32.38 2.84
N ASP A 468 -24.53 -33.46 3.21
CA ASP A 468 -24.04 -34.47 2.27
C ASP A 468 -25.12 -35.41 1.71
N LYS A 469 -26.25 -35.57 2.41
CA LYS A 469 -27.33 -36.44 1.97
C LYS A 469 -28.08 -35.83 0.79
N ASP A 470 -28.33 -36.64 -0.24
CA ASP A 470 -29.03 -36.25 -1.48
C ASP A 470 -30.56 -36.05 -1.24
N SER A 471 -30.90 -35.10 -0.38
CA SER A 471 -32.26 -34.67 -0.06
C SER A 471 -32.73 -33.56 -1.02
N LYS A 472 -34.04 -33.45 -1.20
CA LYS A 472 -34.69 -32.28 -1.83
C LYS A 472 -34.26 -30.98 -1.13
N ASP A 473 -34.12 -31.01 0.19
CA ASP A 473 -33.73 -29.86 1.03
C ASP A 473 -32.31 -29.38 0.71
N ARG A 474 -31.40 -30.28 0.31
CA ARG A 474 -30.03 -29.93 -0.12
C ARG A 474 -30.06 -29.09 -1.41
N LYS A 475 -30.88 -29.51 -2.38
CA LYS A 475 -31.00 -28.80 -3.66
C LYS A 475 -31.61 -27.42 -3.47
N GLU A 476 -32.57 -27.30 -2.57
CA GLU A 476 -33.21 -26.04 -2.21
C GLU A 476 -32.22 -25.10 -1.52
N LYS A 477 -31.50 -25.54 -0.47
CA LYS A 477 -30.48 -24.72 0.20
C LYS A 477 -29.34 -24.28 -0.72
N ARG A 478 -28.89 -25.14 -1.64
CA ARG A 478 -27.90 -24.74 -2.65
C ARG A 478 -28.46 -23.72 -3.64
N ALA A 479 -29.72 -23.88 -4.06
CA ALA A 479 -30.36 -22.92 -4.94
C ALA A 479 -30.58 -21.57 -4.23
N GLU A 480 -30.91 -21.59 -2.94
CA GLU A 480 -31.02 -20.42 -2.09
C GLU A 480 -29.67 -19.71 -1.95
N GLY A 481 -28.60 -20.43 -1.58
CA GLY A 481 -27.25 -19.86 -1.52
C GLY A 481 -26.81 -19.20 -2.83
N ILE A 482 -27.12 -19.83 -3.99
CA ILE A 482 -26.88 -19.20 -5.30
C ILE A 482 -27.72 -17.95 -5.49
N ALA A 483 -28.99 -17.93 -5.09
CA ALA A 483 -29.85 -16.75 -5.19
C ALA A 483 -29.28 -15.56 -4.41
N TRP A 484 -28.82 -15.79 -3.18
CA TRP A 484 -28.13 -14.78 -2.36
C TRP A 484 -26.87 -14.23 -3.05
N THR A 485 -26.06 -15.10 -3.66
CA THR A 485 -24.87 -14.64 -4.39
C THR A 485 -25.19 -13.86 -5.66
N ARG A 486 -26.29 -14.18 -6.36
CA ARG A 486 -26.74 -13.39 -7.51
C ARG A 486 -27.17 -11.98 -7.09
N GLU A 487 -27.94 -11.90 -6.01
CA GLU A 487 -28.41 -10.63 -5.45
C GLU A 487 -27.23 -9.76 -4.97
N ALA A 488 -26.19 -10.37 -4.38
CA ALA A 488 -24.94 -9.70 -4.04
C ALA A 488 -24.24 -9.08 -5.27
N VAL A 489 -24.13 -9.85 -6.36
CA VAL A 489 -23.55 -9.40 -7.63
C VAL A 489 -24.37 -8.27 -8.25
N ASP A 490 -25.70 -8.41 -8.25
CA ASP A 490 -26.63 -7.40 -8.78
C ASP A 490 -26.48 -6.07 -8.02
N MET A 491 -26.47 -6.12 -6.68
CA MET A 491 -26.27 -4.93 -5.84
C MET A 491 -24.92 -4.26 -6.09
N ALA A 492 -23.82 -5.03 -6.15
CA ALA A 492 -22.49 -4.49 -6.38
C ALA A 492 -22.37 -3.82 -7.76
N GLU A 493 -22.91 -4.44 -8.81
CA GLU A 493 -22.92 -3.92 -10.17
C GLU A 493 -23.76 -2.63 -10.29
N GLU A 494 -24.95 -2.60 -9.66
CA GLU A 494 -25.81 -1.42 -9.65
C GLU A 494 -25.12 -0.22 -8.99
N GLN A 495 -24.48 -0.43 -7.82
CA GLN A 495 -23.78 0.64 -7.13
C GLN A 495 -22.57 1.15 -7.90
N LEU A 496 -21.78 0.27 -8.54
CA LEU A 496 -20.65 0.69 -9.37
C LEU A 496 -21.12 1.54 -10.56
N ARG A 497 -22.20 1.14 -11.23
CA ARG A 497 -22.79 1.94 -12.32
C ARG A 497 -23.36 3.27 -11.83
N ALA A 498 -24.00 3.30 -10.66
CA ALA A 498 -24.47 4.54 -10.05
C ALA A 498 -23.30 5.51 -9.81
N LEU A 499 -22.20 5.03 -9.22
CA LEU A 499 -21.00 5.82 -8.95
C LEU A 499 -20.29 6.29 -10.23
N GLN A 500 -20.28 5.48 -11.30
CA GLN A 500 -19.74 5.90 -12.60
C GLN A 500 -20.61 6.97 -13.27
N ASN A 501 -21.94 6.81 -13.20
CA ASN A 501 -22.88 7.79 -13.75
C ASN A 501 -22.79 9.13 -13.03
N GLU A 502 -22.53 9.13 -11.71
CA GLU A 502 -22.23 10.34 -10.95
C GLU A 502 -20.97 11.04 -11.45
N ASP A 503 -19.87 10.31 -11.71
CA ASP A 503 -18.64 10.88 -12.26
C ASP A 503 -18.86 11.49 -13.66
N VAL A 504 -19.61 10.82 -14.53
CA VAL A 504 -19.94 11.33 -15.86
C VAL A 504 -20.79 12.59 -15.76
N ARG A 505 -21.76 12.64 -14.83
CA ARG A 505 -22.58 13.83 -14.56
C ARG A 505 -21.74 14.97 -13.99
N ALA A 506 -20.80 14.69 -13.09
CA ALA A 506 -19.86 15.67 -12.55
C ALA A 506 -19.02 16.26 -13.68
N LYS A 507 -18.36 15.43 -14.50
CA LYS A 507 -17.59 15.86 -15.67
C LYS A 507 -18.40 16.73 -16.65
N LYS A 508 -19.67 16.37 -16.90
CA LYS A 508 -20.57 17.15 -17.76
C LYS A 508 -20.93 18.52 -17.16
N ARG A 509 -21.06 18.62 -15.83
CA ARG A 509 -21.33 19.88 -15.12
C ARG A 509 -20.15 20.86 -15.19
N HIS A 510 -18.92 20.37 -15.25
CA HIS A 510 -17.73 21.23 -15.30
C HIS A 510 -17.44 21.86 -16.68
N GLY A 511 -18.15 21.47 -17.75
CA GLY A 511 -18.06 22.13 -19.06
C GLY A 511 -16.64 22.22 -19.64
N LEU A 512 -16.45 23.08 -20.65
CA LEU A 512 -15.19 23.29 -21.40
C LEU A 512 -14.07 24.01 -20.60
N LEU A 513 -14.12 23.99 -19.27
CA LEU A 513 -13.11 24.59 -18.39
C LEU A 513 -12.05 23.53 -18.02
N PRO A 514 -10.75 23.87 -18.06
CA PRO A 514 -9.70 22.90 -17.77
C PRO A 514 -9.82 22.41 -16.32
N THR A 515 -9.81 21.09 -16.16
CA THR A 515 -9.90 20.35 -14.89
C THR A 515 -8.84 20.76 -13.86
N SER A 516 -7.80 21.51 -14.27
CA SER A 516 -6.75 22.04 -13.39
C SER A 516 -7.19 23.21 -12.50
N LEU A 517 -8.35 23.83 -12.75
CA LEU A 517 -8.88 24.92 -11.91
C LEU A 517 -9.88 24.45 -10.85
N PHE A 518 -10.34 23.20 -10.94
CA PHE A 518 -11.25 22.58 -9.97
C PHE A 518 -10.63 21.26 -9.51
N VAL A 519 -9.82 21.33 -8.45
CA VAL A 519 -9.45 20.14 -7.68
C VAL A 519 -10.62 19.87 -6.76
N ASP A 520 -11.54 18.99 -7.19
CA ASP A 520 -12.51 18.43 -6.25
C ASP A 520 -11.70 17.72 -5.15
N PRO A 521 -11.97 17.99 -3.86
CA PRO A 521 -11.29 17.30 -2.79
C PRO A 521 -11.48 15.78 -2.95
N PRO A 522 -10.45 14.96 -2.72
CA PRO A 522 -10.55 13.51 -2.84
C PRO A 522 -11.62 13.01 -1.87
N ASP A 523 -12.75 12.58 -2.43
CA ASP A 523 -13.89 12.09 -1.66
C ASP A 523 -13.58 10.64 -1.24
N ASN A 524 -12.74 10.48 -0.22
CA ASN A 524 -12.21 9.19 0.27
C ASN A 524 -13.31 8.15 0.55
N GLY A 525 -14.56 8.58 0.79
CA GLY A 525 -15.69 7.66 0.95
C GLY A 525 -16.14 6.98 -0.35
N LYS A 526 -16.08 7.69 -1.49
CA LYS A 526 -16.51 7.14 -2.80
C LYS A 526 -15.47 6.18 -3.38
N THR A 527 -14.19 6.50 -3.23
CA THR A 527 -13.10 5.61 -3.67
C THR A 527 -13.11 4.30 -2.90
N LYS A 528 -13.32 4.34 -1.58
CA LYS A 528 -13.53 3.15 -0.74
C LYS A 528 -14.74 2.34 -1.19
N ALA A 529 -15.87 2.99 -1.46
CA ALA A 529 -17.07 2.30 -1.92
C ALA A 529 -16.84 1.60 -3.28
N ARG A 530 -16.20 2.28 -4.24
CA ARG A 530 -15.84 1.68 -5.54
C ARG A 530 -14.97 0.45 -5.37
N THR A 531 -13.95 0.54 -4.54
CA THR A 531 -13.01 -0.56 -4.29
C THR A 531 -13.72 -1.75 -3.65
N SER A 532 -14.51 -1.50 -2.60
CA SER A 532 -15.28 -2.54 -1.90
C SER A 532 -16.30 -3.21 -2.81
N CYS A 533 -17.16 -2.45 -3.50
CA CYS A 533 -18.13 -3.02 -4.44
C CYS A 533 -17.46 -3.79 -5.58
N ARG A 534 -16.30 -3.33 -6.08
CA ARG A 534 -15.55 -4.04 -7.11
C ARG A 534 -14.99 -5.36 -6.61
N GLN A 535 -14.44 -5.40 -5.40
CA GLN A 535 -14.02 -6.64 -4.76
C GLN A 535 -15.21 -7.60 -4.57
N CYS A 536 -16.37 -7.08 -4.14
CA CYS A 536 -17.60 -7.87 -4.01
C CYS A 536 -18.07 -8.42 -5.35
N LEU A 537 -18.03 -7.62 -6.43
CA LEU A 537 -18.41 -8.04 -7.77
C LEU A 537 -17.46 -9.12 -8.30
N ALA A 538 -16.15 -8.94 -8.16
CA ALA A 538 -15.14 -9.91 -8.59
C ALA A 538 -15.32 -11.25 -7.84
N THR A 539 -15.33 -11.19 -6.51
CA THR A 539 -15.48 -12.37 -5.64
C THR A 539 -16.83 -13.04 -5.85
N GLY A 540 -17.90 -12.26 -6.01
CA GLY A 540 -19.26 -12.75 -6.29
C GLY A 540 -19.36 -13.52 -7.60
N LEU A 541 -18.79 -12.99 -8.69
CA LEU A 541 -18.75 -13.69 -9.97
C LEU A 541 -17.92 -14.97 -9.92
N ASP A 542 -16.78 -14.95 -9.22
CA ASP A 542 -15.92 -16.12 -9.09
C ASP A 542 -16.61 -17.21 -8.22
N ASN A 543 -17.21 -16.85 -7.09
CA ASN A 543 -17.99 -17.75 -6.24
C ASN A 543 -19.18 -18.34 -6.96
N TRP A 544 -19.97 -17.51 -7.63
CA TRP A 544 -21.11 -17.96 -8.42
C TRP A 544 -20.67 -18.95 -9.51
N SER A 545 -19.57 -18.66 -10.20
CA SER A 545 -19.00 -19.56 -11.20
C SER A 545 -18.57 -20.90 -10.60
N ALA A 546 -17.94 -20.90 -9.41
CA ALA A 546 -17.49 -22.11 -8.74
C ALA A 546 -18.67 -23.00 -8.32
N MET A 547 -19.69 -22.41 -7.71
CA MET A 547 -20.90 -23.10 -7.27
C MET A 547 -21.69 -23.70 -8.45
N VAL A 548 -21.83 -22.96 -9.55
CA VAL A 548 -22.54 -23.43 -10.74
C VAL A 548 -21.76 -24.54 -11.45
N ARG A 549 -20.42 -24.42 -11.56
CA ARG A 549 -19.57 -25.49 -12.11
C ARG A 549 -19.69 -26.78 -11.32
N GLN A 550 -19.75 -26.69 -9.99
CA GLN A 550 -19.95 -27.86 -9.15
C GLN A 550 -21.31 -28.53 -9.43
N LEU A 551 -22.38 -27.74 -9.57
CA LEU A 551 -23.70 -28.28 -9.91
C LEU A 551 -23.77 -28.87 -11.33
N ALA A 552 -23.09 -28.25 -12.30
CA ALA A 552 -22.97 -28.80 -13.65
C ALA A 552 -22.26 -30.16 -13.66
N ARG A 553 -21.16 -30.29 -12.92
CA ARG A 553 -20.45 -31.56 -12.74
C ARG A 553 -21.30 -32.61 -12.03
N ASP A 554 -22.05 -32.22 -10.99
CA ASP A 554 -22.97 -33.13 -10.29
C ASP A 554 -24.10 -33.60 -11.23
N GLU A 555 -24.60 -32.74 -12.11
CA GLU A 555 -25.59 -33.09 -13.12
C GLU A 555 -25.02 -34.06 -14.17
N GLU A 556 -23.82 -33.82 -14.68
CA GLU A 556 -23.12 -34.72 -15.60
C GLU A 556 -22.85 -36.09 -14.98
N ARG A 557 -22.40 -36.13 -13.72
CA ARG A 557 -22.22 -37.39 -12.96
C ARG A 557 -23.53 -38.16 -12.83
N ARG A 558 -24.66 -37.48 -12.59
CA ARG A 558 -25.99 -38.12 -12.53
C ARG A 558 -26.44 -38.62 -13.90
N GLN A 559 -26.24 -37.84 -14.96
CA GLN A 559 -26.59 -38.25 -16.31
C GLN A 559 -25.75 -39.44 -16.80
N THR A 560 -24.45 -39.46 -16.50
CA THR A 560 -23.56 -40.58 -16.82
C THR A 560 -23.92 -41.82 -15.99
N ALA A 561 -24.19 -41.68 -14.69
CA ALA A 561 -24.67 -42.78 -13.86
C ALA A 561 -26.01 -43.36 -14.35
N ALA A 562 -26.99 -42.51 -14.71
CA ALA A 562 -28.27 -42.93 -15.26
C ALA A 562 -28.13 -43.63 -16.63
N LYS A 563 -27.25 -43.12 -17.50
CA LYS A 563 -26.91 -43.77 -18.79
C LYS A 563 -26.24 -45.14 -18.59
N THR A 564 -25.49 -45.31 -17.50
CA THR A 564 -24.80 -46.57 -17.17
C THR A 564 -25.77 -47.58 -16.53
N ALA A 565 -26.66 -47.12 -15.65
CA ALA A 565 -27.74 -47.93 -15.06
C ALA A 565 -28.78 -48.37 -16.09
N GLY A 566 -29.06 -47.54 -17.10
CA GLY A 566 -29.93 -47.89 -18.23
C GLY A 566 -29.35 -48.94 -19.18
N LYS A 567 -28.02 -49.17 -19.16
CA LYS A 567 -27.36 -50.23 -19.96
C LYS A 567 -27.40 -51.61 -19.29
N THR A 568 -27.67 -51.69 -17.99
CA THR A 568 -27.85 -52.97 -17.25
C THR A 568 -29.31 -53.45 -17.20
N ALA A 569 -30.27 -52.67 -17.69
CA ALA A 569 -31.66 -53.10 -17.93
C ALA A 569 -31.85 -53.59 -19.37
N GLY A 570 -30.95 -54.44 -19.85
CA GLY A 570 -30.98 -55.04 -21.19
C GLY A 570 -31.76 -56.35 -21.21
N TRP A 571 -33.09 -56.29 -21.34
CA TRP A 571 -33.91 -57.39 -21.89
C TRP A 571 -35.08 -56.86 -22.72
N LEU A 572 -35.72 -55.74 -22.38
CA LEU A 572 -37.01 -55.36 -23.02
C LEU A 572 -36.97 -54.11 -23.93
N PRO A 573 -36.25 -54.10 -25.07
CA PRO A 573 -36.50 -53.12 -26.14
C PRO A 573 -37.35 -53.66 -27.31
N PHE A 574 -37.89 -54.89 -27.23
CA PHE A 574 -38.61 -55.51 -28.37
C PHE A 574 -40.14 -55.33 -28.36
N TRP A 575 -40.78 -55.04 -27.22
CA TRP A 575 -42.26 -55.07 -27.11
C TRP A 575 -42.97 -53.71 -27.22
N HIS A 576 -42.26 -52.58 -27.36
CA HIS A 576 -42.87 -51.25 -27.40
C HIS A 576 -42.76 -50.52 -28.75
N SER A 577 -42.31 -51.17 -29.82
CA SER A 577 -42.19 -50.55 -31.16
C SER A 577 -43.29 -50.94 -32.16
N VAL A 578 -44.45 -51.42 -31.70
CA VAL A 578 -45.62 -51.65 -32.56
C VAL A 578 -46.80 -50.85 -32.02
N GLY A 579 -46.92 -49.61 -32.48
CA GLY A 579 -48.08 -48.76 -32.21
C GLY A 579 -47.75 -47.31 -31.84
N ALA A 580 -47.04 -46.59 -32.71
CA ALA A 580 -47.09 -45.12 -32.74
C ALA A 580 -46.45 -44.62 -34.04
N ASP A 581 -47.19 -44.71 -35.14
CA ASP A 581 -46.93 -43.92 -36.34
C ASP A 581 -47.16 -42.44 -36.02
N GLY A 582 -46.14 -41.61 -36.27
CA GLY A 582 -46.18 -40.17 -36.02
C GLY A 582 -44.83 -39.48 -36.15
N GLN A 583 -44.17 -39.69 -37.29
CA GLN A 583 -42.90 -39.07 -37.66
C GLN A 583 -43.06 -37.56 -37.89
N THR A 584 -42.31 -36.73 -37.18
CA THR A 584 -41.35 -35.73 -37.72
C THR A 584 -40.55 -35.17 -36.53
N GLY A 585 -39.25 -35.39 -36.39
CA GLY A 585 -38.22 -35.18 -37.40
C GLY A 585 -37.74 -33.72 -37.43
N GLY A 586 -37.68 -33.05 -36.27
CA GLY A 586 -37.07 -31.74 -36.09
C GLY A 586 -35.63 -31.87 -35.61
N ASN A 587 -34.70 -31.48 -36.47
CA ASN A 587 -33.26 -31.51 -36.26
C ASN A 587 -32.82 -30.33 -35.36
N ASP A 588 -33.09 -30.41 -34.05
CA ASP A 588 -32.57 -29.46 -33.05
C ASP A 588 -31.31 -30.04 -32.38
N GLY A 589 -30.23 -30.15 -33.16
CA GLY A 589 -28.89 -30.52 -32.70
C GLY A 589 -28.18 -29.45 -31.86
N GLN A 590 -28.89 -28.39 -31.45
CA GLN A 590 -28.44 -27.33 -30.55
C GLN A 590 -29.55 -27.06 -29.54
N ASN A 591 -29.19 -26.86 -28.27
CA ASN A 591 -30.06 -26.46 -27.14
C ASN A 591 -30.76 -27.54 -26.31
N LYS A 592 -29.97 -28.38 -25.64
CA LYS A 592 -30.22 -28.62 -24.20
C LYS A 592 -28.89 -28.59 -23.45
N LEU A 593 -28.25 -27.42 -23.40
CA LEU A 593 -27.27 -27.16 -22.35
C LEU A 593 -28.00 -27.42 -21.02
N GLY A 594 -27.40 -28.21 -20.12
CA GLY A 594 -27.95 -28.39 -18.77
C GLY A 594 -28.19 -27.02 -18.14
N ARG A 595 -29.22 -26.88 -17.30
CA ARG A 595 -29.62 -25.60 -16.70
C ARG A 595 -28.41 -24.84 -16.14
N TRP A 596 -27.54 -25.55 -15.44
CA TRP A 596 -26.34 -24.98 -14.81
C TRP A 596 -25.22 -24.68 -15.81
N ALA A 597 -25.08 -25.46 -16.90
CA ALA A 597 -24.14 -25.16 -17.99
C ALA A 597 -24.57 -23.92 -18.80
N ALA A 598 -25.87 -23.68 -18.94
CA ALA A 598 -26.39 -22.44 -19.52
C ALA A 598 -26.11 -21.24 -18.59
N GLU A 599 -26.27 -21.43 -17.28
CA GLU A 599 -25.98 -20.40 -16.29
C GLU A 599 -24.49 -20.03 -16.24
N GLU A 600 -23.57 -20.99 -16.39
CA GLU A 600 -22.13 -20.70 -16.48
C GLU A 600 -21.81 -19.76 -17.65
N LYS A 601 -22.49 -19.92 -18.80
CA LYS A 601 -22.33 -19.00 -19.94
C LYS A 601 -22.82 -17.59 -19.60
N VAL A 602 -23.95 -17.47 -18.90
CA VAL A 602 -24.46 -16.16 -18.42
C VAL A 602 -23.43 -15.47 -17.55
N ILE A 603 -22.74 -16.21 -16.68
CA ILE A 603 -21.68 -15.66 -15.81
C ILE A 603 -20.49 -15.17 -16.65
N GLN A 604 -20.06 -15.95 -17.65
CA GLN A 604 -18.97 -15.55 -18.54
C GLN A 604 -19.32 -14.29 -19.35
N ASP A 605 -20.54 -14.20 -19.87
CA ASP A 605 -21.02 -13.03 -20.60
C ASP A 605 -21.12 -11.80 -19.68
N ARG A 606 -21.56 -12.00 -18.44
CA ARG A 606 -21.60 -10.95 -17.42
C ARG A 606 -20.19 -10.45 -17.07
N ARG A 607 -19.24 -11.35 -16.85
CA ARG A 607 -17.83 -10.99 -16.61
C ARG A 607 -17.23 -10.20 -17.78
N ARG A 608 -17.62 -10.50 -19.02
CA ARG A 608 -17.23 -9.74 -20.21
C ARG A 608 -17.85 -8.34 -20.24
N ARG A 609 -19.15 -8.22 -19.91
CA ARG A 609 -19.86 -6.93 -19.85
C ARG A 609 -19.32 -6.01 -18.76
N ASP A 610 -19.01 -6.58 -17.60
CA ASP A 610 -18.59 -5.83 -16.42
C ASP A 610 -17.06 -5.68 -16.32
N ARG A 611 -16.33 -6.06 -17.37
CA ARG A 611 -14.87 -5.91 -17.44
C ARG A 611 -14.45 -4.46 -17.16
N ASP A 612 -15.17 -3.48 -17.70
CA ASP A 612 -14.89 -2.06 -17.49
C ASP A 612 -15.14 -1.59 -16.03
N LEU A 613 -15.99 -2.31 -15.28
CA LEU A 613 -16.18 -2.10 -13.84
C LEU A 613 -15.08 -2.79 -13.02
N LEU A 614 -14.56 -3.91 -13.53
CA LEU A 614 -13.57 -4.77 -12.90
C LEU A 614 -12.12 -4.42 -13.21
N GLU A 615 -11.84 -3.53 -14.16
CA GLU A 615 -10.50 -3.01 -14.50
C GLU A 615 -10.28 -1.63 -13.84
N VAL A 616 -9.09 -1.37 -13.28
CA VAL A 616 -8.74 -0.01 -12.85
C VAL A 616 -8.48 0.73 -14.14
N ALA A 617 -9.31 1.72 -14.49
CA ALA A 617 -8.94 2.62 -15.57
C ALA A 617 -7.54 3.16 -15.24
N PRO A 618 -6.53 3.03 -16.12
CA PRO A 618 -5.22 3.59 -15.84
C PRO A 618 -5.42 5.07 -15.49
N PRO A 619 -4.64 5.64 -14.54
CA PRO A 619 -4.71 7.07 -14.30
C PRO A 619 -4.66 7.76 -15.65
N GLN A 620 -5.65 8.61 -15.95
CA GLN A 620 -5.77 9.25 -17.26
C GLN A 620 -4.37 9.68 -17.68
N GLN A 621 -3.85 9.09 -18.76
CA GLN A 621 -2.51 9.38 -19.22
C GLN A 621 -2.39 10.89 -19.29
N LYS A 622 -1.60 11.44 -18.36
CA LYS A 622 -1.39 12.87 -18.24
C LYS A 622 -0.89 13.29 -19.62
N GLY A 623 -1.58 14.25 -20.23
CA GLY A 623 -1.28 14.68 -21.59
C GLY A 623 0.21 15.03 -21.77
N PRO A 624 0.68 15.13 -23.02
CA PRO A 624 2.10 15.27 -23.37
C PRO A 624 2.83 16.46 -22.69
N LEU A 625 2.09 17.41 -22.10
CA LEU A 625 2.65 18.51 -21.31
C LEU A 625 3.23 18.08 -19.94
N SER A 626 2.94 16.87 -19.46
CA SER A 626 3.51 16.34 -18.20
C SER A 626 4.89 15.68 -18.36
N MET A 627 5.32 15.39 -19.58
CA MET A 627 6.67 14.84 -19.85
C MET A 627 7.78 15.89 -19.81
N LEU A 628 7.45 17.18 -19.65
CA LEU A 628 8.44 18.26 -19.60
C LEU A 628 8.94 18.57 -18.17
N VAL A 629 8.60 17.74 -17.19
CA VAL A 629 9.07 17.87 -15.79
C VAL A 629 9.75 16.57 -15.31
N ALA A 630 10.43 15.86 -16.22
CA ALA A 630 11.34 14.76 -15.85
C ALA A 630 12.78 15.26 -15.77
#